data_AF-A0A8J7AAF5-F1
#
_entry.id   AF-A0A8J7AAF5-F1
#
_cell.length_a   1.000
_cell.length_b   1.000
_cell.length_c   1.000
_cell.angle_alpha   90.00
_cell.angle_beta   90.00
_cell.angle_gamma   90.00
#
_symmetry.space_group_name_H-M   'P 1'
#
loop_
_entity.id
_entity.type
_entity.pdbx_description
1 polymer ?
#
loop_
_entity_poly.entity_id
_entity_poly.type
_entity_poly.pdbx_seq_one_letter_code
_entity_poly.pdbx_strand_id
1 'polypeptide(L)'
;MNIQRWIGRREPNWQRLDALLKQVEKKGLKSLRAAEIRELASLYRSVAADLARARTQQISNTLIQSLQSLTTRAYTQIYQGSRRQEWQAVLEFYRWGLPSVVQKTFAYIAAATALFLLGGVVAWWYSWQNPSFMPLIVPEDLITKVRDEHKLWMGSIVGIEPLASSGITINNLAVSFGAVAGGITAGIYT
;
A
#
# COMPACT_ATOMS: atom_id res chain seq x y z
N MET A 1 35.88 30.49 17.25
CA MET A 1 34.46 30.83 17.55
C MET A 1 34.15 30.35 18.96
N ASN A 2 33.53 31.17 19.83
CA ASN A 2 33.11 30.67 21.14
C ASN A 2 31.82 29.84 20.96
N ILE A 3 31.94 28.52 21.07
CA ILE A 3 30.87 27.55 20.83
C ILE A 3 29.69 27.78 21.79
N GLN A 4 29.95 28.00 23.08
CA GLN A 4 28.90 28.22 24.08
C GLN A 4 28.08 29.47 23.78
N ARG A 5 28.75 30.57 23.38
CA ARG A 5 28.06 31.81 22.99
C ARG A 5 27.23 31.64 21.72
N TRP A 6 27.69 30.83 20.77
CA TRP A 6 26.92 30.51 19.56
C TRP A 6 25.69 29.65 19.90
N ILE A 7 25.85 28.60 20.71
CA ILE A 7 24.75 27.74 21.17
C ILE A 7 23.68 28.60 21.86
N GLY A 8 24.05 29.40 22.86
CA GLY A 8 23.06 30.22 23.60
C GLY A 8 22.30 31.23 22.73
N ARG A 9 22.88 31.68 21.61
CA ARG A 9 22.19 32.55 20.65
C ARG A 9 21.23 31.80 19.71
N ARG A 10 21.48 30.52 19.44
CA ARG A 10 20.72 29.73 18.46
C ARG A 10 19.68 28.82 19.09
N GLU A 11 19.90 28.43 20.34
CA GLU A 11 18.98 27.59 21.12
C GLU A 11 17.51 28.08 21.12
N PRO A 12 17.21 29.39 21.28
CA PRO A 12 15.83 29.86 21.20
C PRO A 12 15.15 29.54 19.86
N ASN A 13 15.89 29.58 18.75
CA ASN A 13 15.37 29.23 17.43
C ASN A 13 15.09 27.73 17.31
N TRP A 14 15.94 26.90 17.93
CA TRP A 14 15.76 25.44 17.95
C TRP A 14 14.51 25.07 18.75
N GLN A 15 14.32 25.70 19.91
CA GLN A 15 13.13 25.51 20.74
C GLN A 15 11.86 26.00 20.04
N ARG A 16 11.92 27.15 19.35
CA ARG A 16 10.79 27.67 18.58
C ARG A 16 10.41 26.74 17.42
N LEU A 17 11.40 26.20 16.70
CA LEU A 17 11.15 25.21 15.65
C LEU A 17 10.49 23.95 16.23
N ASP A 18 11.01 23.43 17.35
CA ASP A 18 10.43 22.26 18.01
C ASP A 18 8.96 22.48 18.43
N ALA A 19 8.64 23.66 18.96
CA ALA A 19 7.28 24.02 19.35
C ALA A 19 6.32 24.04 18.16
N LEU A 20 6.72 24.65 17.03
CA LEU A 20 5.93 24.65 15.81
C LEU A 20 5.76 23.23 15.25
N LEU A 21 6.82 22.42 15.27
CA LEU A 21 6.76 21.02 14.81
C LEU A 21 5.80 20.20 15.66
N LYS A 22 5.84 20.30 16.99
CA LYS A 22 4.90 19.60 17.90
C LYS A 22 3.44 19.96 17.62
N GLN A 23 3.15 21.21 17.25
CA GLN A 23 1.80 21.63 16.88
C GLN A 23 1.37 21.02 15.54
N VAL A 24 2.24 21.08 14.54
CA VAL A 24 1.98 20.53 13.20
C VAL A 24 1.84 19.01 13.23
N GLU A 25 2.67 18.30 13.98
CA GLU A 25 2.62 16.83 14.10
C GLU A 25 1.30 16.35 14.73
N LYS A 26 0.72 17.13 15.65
CA LYS A 26 -0.57 16.79 16.30
C LYS A 26 -1.79 17.22 15.49
N LYS A 27 -1.78 18.44 14.94
CA LYS A 27 -2.97 19.10 14.36
C LYS A 27 -2.86 19.34 12.85
N GLY A 28 -1.74 19.00 12.23
CA GLY A 28 -1.43 19.26 10.83
C GLY A 28 -0.99 20.69 10.55
N LEU A 29 -0.46 20.93 9.34
CA LEU A 29 -0.01 22.25 8.87
C LEU A 29 -1.12 23.31 8.90
N LYS A 30 -2.37 22.90 8.69
CA LYS A 30 -3.55 23.79 8.72
C LYS A 30 -3.77 24.46 10.09
N SER A 31 -3.14 23.96 11.14
CA SER A 31 -3.23 24.55 12.48
C SER A 31 -2.31 25.75 12.71
N LEU A 32 -1.39 26.03 11.77
CA LEU A 32 -0.50 27.19 11.82
C LEU A 32 -1.06 28.36 11.01
N ARG A 33 -0.84 29.58 11.49
CA ARG A 33 -1.10 30.81 10.72
C ARG A 33 -0.07 30.94 9.59
N ALA A 34 -0.42 31.68 8.53
CA ALA A 34 0.48 31.92 7.40
C ALA A 34 1.84 32.55 7.79
N ALA A 35 1.87 33.34 8.87
CA ALA A 35 3.11 33.87 9.44
C ALA A 35 3.96 32.76 10.08
N GLU A 36 3.34 31.86 10.83
CA GLU A 36 3.99 30.72 11.50
C GLU A 36 4.50 29.68 10.50
N ILE A 37 3.81 29.50 9.36
CA ILE A 37 4.29 28.64 8.26
C ILE A 37 5.57 29.21 7.63
N ARG A 38 5.61 30.53 7.39
CA ARG A 38 6.82 31.22 6.90
C ARG A 38 7.95 31.15 7.92
N GLU A 39 7.62 31.32 9.19
CA GLU A 39 8.56 31.18 10.31
C GLU A 39 9.16 29.76 10.35
N LEU A 40 8.33 28.71 10.26
CA LEU A 40 8.75 27.31 10.22
C LEU A 40 9.76 27.06 9.09
N ALA A 41 9.47 27.51 7.87
CA ALA A 41 10.36 27.35 6.71
C ALA A 41 11.66 28.14 6.83
N SER A 42 11.63 29.32 7.47
CA SER A 42 12.82 30.11 7.78
C SER A 42 13.69 29.42 8.82
N LEU A 43 13.08 28.98 9.92
CA LEU A 43 13.74 28.26 11.01
C LEU A 43 14.36 26.95 10.52
N TYR A 44 13.66 26.18 9.68
CA TYR A 44 14.21 24.97 9.06
C TYR A 44 15.55 25.23 8.36
N ARG A 45 15.62 26.21 7.46
CA ARG A 45 16.86 26.56 6.74
C ARG A 45 17.96 27.01 7.70
N SER A 46 17.58 27.80 8.71
CA SER A 46 18.49 28.28 9.75
C SER A 46 19.08 27.13 10.58
N VAL A 47 18.26 26.16 11.02
CA VAL A 47 18.70 25.00 11.80
C VAL A 47 19.47 23.99 10.94
N ALA A 48 19.14 23.85 9.65
CA ALA A 48 19.93 23.06 8.70
C ALA A 48 21.35 23.61 8.54
N ALA A 49 21.50 24.94 8.49
CA ALA A 49 22.82 25.58 8.49
C ALA A 49 23.57 25.38 9.82
N ASP A 50 22.86 25.39 10.95
CA ASP A 50 23.45 25.09 12.26
C ASP A 50 23.94 23.63 12.35
N LEU A 51 23.16 22.69 11.81
CA LEU A 51 23.55 21.28 11.73
C LEU A 51 24.80 21.10 10.89
N ALA A 52 24.86 21.73 9.71
CA ALA A 52 26.04 21.69 8.85
C ALA A 52 27.27 22.23 9.58
N ARG A 53 27.14 23.38 10.25
CA ARG A 53 28.22 23.97 11.06
C ARG A 53 28.66 23.07 12.20
N ALA A 54 27.72 22.48 12.93
CA ALA A 54 28.01 21.59 14.06
C ALA A 54 28.75 20.31 13.60
N ARG A 55 28.40 19.77 12.42
CA ARG A 55 29.10 18.64 11.80
C ARG A 55 30.51 19.01 11.35
N THR A 56 30.68 20.13 10.65
CA THR A 56 32.00 20.57 10.16
C THR A 56 32.98 20.84 11.30
N GLN A 57 32.50 21.43 12.41
CA GLN A 57 33.33 21.74 13.57
C GLN A 57 33.38 20.61 14.61
N GLN A 58 32.74 19.47 14.33
CA GLN A 58 32.68 18.29 15.23
C GLN A 58 32.36 18.65 16.70
N ILE A 59 31.39 19.55 16.92
CA ILE A 59 31.18 20.20 18.24
C ILE A 59 30.81 19.17 19.33
N SER A 60 29.72 18.43 19.14
CA SER A 60 29.23 17.41 20.07
C SER A 60 28.23 16.52 19.37
N ASN A 61 28.32 15.20 19.60
CA ASN A 61 27.44 14.23 18.98
C ASN A 61 25.97 14.44 19.40
N THR A 62 25.72 14.76 20.67
CA THR A 62 24.36 15.00 21.20
C THR A 62 23.69 16.20 20.53
N LEU A 63 24.45 17.28 20.32
CA LEU A 63 23.93 18.47 19.63
C LEU A 63 23.65 18.17 18.15
N ILE A 64 24.57 17.48 17.47
CA ILE A 64 24.40 17.09 16.07
C ILE A 64 23.13 16.23 15.90
N GLN A 65 22.91 15.23 16.76
CA GLN A 65 21.72 14.39 16.72
C GLN A 65 20.43 15.19 16.98
N SER A 66 20.46 16.12 17.94
CA SER A 66 19.31 16.98 18.25
C SER A 66 18.92 17.86 17.06
N LEU A 67 19.90 18.51 16.42
CA LEU A 67 19.68 19.34 15.22
C LEU A 67 19.26 18.50 14.01
N GLN A 68 19.79 17.29 13.87
CA GLN A 68 19.41 16.34 12.82
C GLN A 68 17.95 15.87 12.98
N SER A 69 17.51 15.62 14.22
CA SER A 69 16.12 15.28 14.50
C SER A 69 15.18 16.41 14.12
N LEU A 70 15.47 17.64 14.53
CA LEU A 70 14.67 18.83 14.18
C LEU A 70 14.58 19.06 12.67
N THR A 71 15.71 18.96 11.96
CA THR A 71 15.75 19.17 10.51
C THR A 71 15.03 18.09 9.74
N THR A 72 15.14 16.83 10.15
CA THR A 72 14.41 15.71 9.53
C THR A 72 12.90 15.88 9.72
N ARG A 73 12.46 16.16 10.96
CA ARG A 73 11.04 16.39 11.28
C ARG A 73 10.48 17.55 10.47
N ALA A 74 11.21 18.66 10.41
CA ALA A 74 10.81 19.82 9.61
C ALA A 74 10.75 19.53 8.11
N TYR A 75 11.71 18.78 7.57
CA TYR A 75 11.71 18.38 6.16
C TYR A 75 10.46 17.58 5.80
N THR A 76 10.08 16.59 6.62
CA THR A 76 8.86 15.81 6.40
C THR A 76 7.62 16.71 6.37
N GLN A 77 7.52 17.69 7.28
CA GLN A 77 6.37 18.60 7.27
C GLN A 77 6.37 19.55 6.06
N ILE A 78 7.51 20.10 5.67
CA ILE A 78 7.59 21.11 4.60
C ILE A 78 7.44 20.47 3.21
N TYR A 79 8.05 19.31 2.98
CA TYR A 79 8.21 18.74 1.64
C TYR A 79 7.44 17.44 1.39
N GLN A 80 7.20 16.60 2.40
CA GLN A 80 6.55 15.29 2.18
C GLN A 80 5.03 15.34 2.38
N GLY A 81 4.49 16.42 2.94
CA GLY A 81 3.06 16.56 3.22
C GLY A 81 2.60 15.68 4.39
N SER A 82 1.33 15.86 4.82
CA SER A 82 0.83 15.15 5.99
C SER A 82 0.46 13.69 5.64
N ARG A 83 1.14 12.71 6.25
CA ARG A 83 0.82 11.27 6.13
C ARG A 83 -0.63 10.92 6.45
N ARG A 84 -1.31 11.74 7.26
CA ARG A 84 -2.74 11.58 7.60
C ARG A 84 -3.66 11.77 6.40
N GLN A 85 -3.20 12.48 5.37
CA GLN A 85 -3.92 12.70 4.12
C GLN A 85 -3.98 11.41 3.27
N GLU A 86 -3.04 10.48 3.44
CA GLU A 86 -3.00 9.21 2.70
C GLU A 86 -4.16 8.29 3.06
N TRP A 87 -4.52 8.19 4.35
CA TRP A 87 -5.67 7.37 4.76
C TRP A 87 -7.01 7.91 4.25
N GLN A 88 -7.15 9.25 4.16
CA GLN A 88 -8.33 9.86 3.55
C GLN A 88 -8.37 9.55 2.06
N ALA A 89 -7.23 9.60 1.36
CA ALA A 89 -7.14 9.23 -0.04
C ALA A 89 -7.50 7.75 -0.29
N VAL A 90 -7.10 6.83 0.60
CA VAL A 90 -7.53 5.42 0.51
C VAL A 90 -9.05 5.30 0.62
N LEU A 91 -9.67 5.95 1.62
CA LEU A 91 -11.13 5.93 1.78
C LEU A 91 -11.85 6.58 0.58
N GLU A 92 -11.30 7.66 0.04
CA GLU A 92 -11.82 8.33 -1.15
C GLU A 92 -11.70 7.45 -2.40
N PHE A 93 -10.58 6.76 -2.55
CA PHE A 93 -10.40 5.77 -3.61
C PHE A 93 -11.44 4.65 -3.52
N TYR A 94 -11.62 4.03 -2.37
CA TYR A 94 -12.62 2.96 -2.23
C TYR A 94 -14.06 3.46 -2.45
N ARG A 95 -14.38 4.70 -2.04
CA ARG A 95 -15.73 5.26 -2.20
C ARG A 95 -16.04 5.78 -3.60
N TRP A 96 -15.05 6.34 -4.30
CA TRP A 96 -15.27 7.07 -5.55
C TRP A 96 -14.35 6.59 -6.68
N GLY A 97 -13.07 6.35 -6.37
CA GLY A 97 -12.08 5.90 -7.35
C GLY A 97 -12.38 4.51 -7.91
N LEU A 98 -12.55 3.51 -7.04
CA LEU A 98 -12.79 2.12 -7.43
C LEU A 98 -14.11 1.96 -8.21
N PRO A 99 -15.26 2.51 -7.76
CA PRO A 99 -16.48 2.50 -8.57
C PRO A 99 -16.30 3.18 -9.93
N SER A 100 -15.59 4.32 -9.99
CA SER A 100 -15.33 5.00 -11.26
C SER A 100 -14.49 4.15 -12.20
N VAL A 101 -13.46 3.46 -11.71
CA VAL A 101 -12.63 2.58 -12.52
C VAL A 101 -13.45 1.41 -13.05
N VAL A 102 -14.24 0.76 -12.20
CA VAL A 102 -15.13 -0.35 -12.60
C VAL A 102 -16.12 0.09 -13.67
N GLN A 103 -16.73 1.28 -13.53
CA GLN A 103 -17.65 1.81 -14.54
C GLN A 103 -16.94 2.06 -15.88
N LYS A 104 -15.71 2.61 -15.84
CA LYS A 104 -14.91 2.85 -17.05
C LYS A 104 -14.47 1.55 -17.75
N THR A 105 -14.24 0.49 -16.99
CA THR A 105 -13.79 -0.81 -17.52
C THR A 105 -14.93 -1.84 -17.63
N PHE A 106 -16.18 -1.42 -17.43
CA PHE A 106 -17.33 -2.31 -17.34
C PHE A 106 -17.50 -3.20 -18.58
N ALA A 107 -17.26 -2.68 -19.78
CA ALA A 107 -17.36 -3.45 -21.01
C ALA A 107 -16.38 -4.64 -21.05
N TYR A 108 -15.14 -4.45 -20.58
CA TYR A 108 -14.14 -5.51 -20.51
C TYR A 108 -14.51 -6.55 -19.45
N ILE A 109 -14.97 -6.09 -18.29
CA ILE A 109 -15.44 -6.97 -17.21
C ILE A 109 -16.62 -7.80 -17.71
N ALA A 110 -17.62 -7.16 -18.32
CA ALA A 110 -18.80 -7.82 -18.87
C ALA A 110 -18.44 -8.84 -19.96
N ALA A 111 -17.51 -8.50 -20.87
CA ALA A 111 -17.04 -9.42 -21.89
C ALA A 111 -16.35 -10.66 -21.28
N ALA A 112 -15.46 -10.46 -20.31
CA ALA A 112 -14.81 -11.57 -19.61
C ALA A 112 -15.83 -12.43 -18.86
N THR A 113 -16.75 -11.81 -18.11
CA THR A 113 -17.84 -12.52 -17.41
C THR A 113 -18.71 -13.30 -18.38
N ALA A 114 -19.09 -12.72 -19.52
CA ALA A 114 -19.89 -13.38 -20.53
C ALA A 114 -19.17 -14.61 -21.12
N LEU A 115 -17.87 -14.51 -21.37
CA LEU A 115 -17.06 -15.62 -21.87
C LEU A 115 -17.00 -16.79 -20.87
N PHE A 116 -16.78 -16.49 -19.58
CA PHE A 116 -16.82 -17.49 -18.52
C PHE A 116 -18.20 -18.11 -18.35
N LEU A 117 -19.26 -17.30 -18.36
CA LEU A 117 -20.64 -17.78 -18.26
C LEU A 117 -21.02 -18.67 -19.44
N LEU A 118 -20.62 -18.29 -20.66
CA LEU A 118 -20.86 -19.07 -21.85
C LEU A 118 -20.19 -20.45 -21.73
N GLY A 119 -18.92 -20.49 -21.32
CA GLY A 119 -18.22 -21.75 -21.05
C GLY A 119 -18.94 -22.60 -20.00
N GLY A 120 -19.38 -21.98 -18.90
CA GLY A 120 -20.13 -22.65 -17.84
C GLY A 120 -21.48 -23.21 -18.31
N VAL A 121 -22.24 -22.44 -19.09
CA VAL A 121 -23.53 -22.88 -19.65
C VAL A 121 -23.33 -24.04 -20.63
N VAL A 122 -22.32 -23.96 -21.50
CA VAL A 122 -21.96 -25.04 -22.43
C VAL A 122 -21.61 -26.31 -21.66
N ALA A 123 -20.71 -26.22 -20.67
CA ALA A 123 -20.31 -27.37 -19.86
C ALA A 123 -21.48 -27.99 -19.10
N TRP A 124 -22.35 -27.15 -18.52
CA TRP A 124 -23.57 -27.60 -17.84
C TRP A 124 -24.53 -28.33 -18.79
N TRP A 125 -24.81 -27.72 -19.94
CA TRP A 125 -25.70 -28.29 -20.95
C TRP A 125 -25.21 -29.65 -21.46
N TYR A 126 -23.92 -29.77 -21.78
CA TYR A 126 -23.34 -31.04 -22.23
C TYR A 126 -23.33 -32.11 -21.12
N SER A 127 -23.02 -31.72 -19.88
CA SER A 127 -23.06 -32.64 -18.73
C SER A 127 -24.47 -33.17 -18.47
N TRP A 128 -25.49 -32.35 -18.73
CA TRP A 128 -26.89 -32.75 -18.60
C TRP A 128 -27.33 -33.72 -19.71
N GLN A 129 -26.92 -33.45 -20.96
CA GLN A 129 -27.27 -34.27 -22.12
C GLN A 129 -26.54 -35.61 -22.15
N ASN A 130 -25.27 -35.63 -21.75
CA ASN A 130 -24.42 -36.80 -21.85
C ASN A 130 -23.67 -37.10 -20.54
N PRO A 131 -24.08 -38.14 -19.79
CA PRO A 131 -23.44 -38.52 -18.53
C PRO A 131 -21.96 -38.88 -18.65
N SER A 132 -21.49 -39.30 -19.84
CA SER A 132 -20.08 -39.64 -20.08
C SER A 132 -19.18 -38.41 -20.24
N PHE A 133 -19.73 -37.21 -20.37
CA PHE A 133 -18.96 -35.97 -20.51
C PHE A 133 -18.36 -35.51 -19.18
N MET A 134 -19.07 -35.71 -18.07
CA MET A 134 -18.69 -35.17 -16.76
C MET A 134 -17.34 -35.70 -16.25
N PRO A 135 -17.02 -37.02 -16.35
CA PRO A 135 -15.70 -37.56 -15.99
C PRO A 135 -14.53 -37.08 -16.87
N LEU A 136 -14.80 -36.49 -18.05
CA LEU A 136 -13.74 -35.97 -18.93
C LEU A 136 -13.20 -34.61 -18.47
N ILE A 137 -13.99 -33.87 -17.69
CA ILE A 137 -13.68 -32.49 -17.28
C ILE A 137 -13.51 -32.38 -15.77
N VAL A 138 -14.29 -33.15 -15.01
CA VAL A 138 -14.30 -33.10 -13.55
C VAL A 138 -13.55 -34.32 -13.00
N PRO A 139 -12.63 -34.14 -12.04
CA PRO A 139 -11.98 -35.25 -11.35
C PRO A 139 -12.98 -36.22 -10.72
N GLU A 140 -12.73 -37.52 -10.84
CA GLU A 140 -13.65 -38.58 -10.42
C GLU A 140 -13.90 -38.62 -8.92
N ASP A 141 -12.92 -38.23 -8.11
CA ASP A 141 -13.05 -38.06 -6.66
C ASP A 141 -14.08 -36.99 -6.30
N LEU A 142 -14.12 -35.89 -7.06
CA LEU A 142 -15.06 -34.79 -6.85
C LEU A 142 -16.48 -35.18 -7.29
N ILE A 143 -16.60 -35.94 -8.38
CA ILE A 143 -17.89 -36.51 -8.81
C ILE A 143 -18.44 -37.44 -7.73
N THR A 144 -17.64 -38.39 -7.25
CA THR A 144 -18.04 -39.35 -6.21
C THR A 144 -18.45 -38.63 -4.94
N LYS A 145 -17.65 -37.64 -4.51
CA LYS A 145 -17.92 -36.84 -3.31
C LYS A 145 -19.25 -36.08 -3.38
N VAL A 146 -19.56 -35.46 -4.52
CA VAL A 146 -20.77 -34.63 -4.65
C VAL A 146 -21.99 -35.46 -4.99
N ARG A 147 -21.90 -36.36 -5.97
CA ARG A 147 -23.04 -37.14 -6.49
C ARG A 147 -23.38 -38.32 -5.59
N ASP A 148 -22.37 -39.09 -5.18
CA ASP A 148 -22.59 -40.38 -4.53
C ASP A 148 -22.60 -40.20 -3.00
N GLU A 149 -21.64 -39.44 -2.46
CA GLU A 149 -21.55 -39.17 -1.01
C GLU A 149 -22.39 -37.97 -0.54
N HIS A 150 -22.98 -37.18 -1.46
CA HIS A 150 -23.80 -36.00 -1.16
C HIS A 150 -23.09 -34.94 -0.29
N LYS A 151 -21.76 -34.82 -0.44
CA LYS A 151 -20.94 -33.84 0.28
C LYS A 151 -20.62 -32.64 -0.61
N LEU A 152 -20.47 -31.47 0.01
CA LEU A 152 -19.96 -30.30 -0.68
C LEU A 152 -18.50 -30.50 -1.05
N TRP A 153 -18.13 -30.11 -2.28
CA TRP A 153 -16.73 -30.14 -2.72
C TRP A 153 -15.80 -29.29 -1.84
N MET A 154 -16.34 -28.21 -1.23
CA MET A 154 -15.63 -27.35 -0.27
C MET A 154 -15.52 -27.93 1.13
N GLY A 155 -16.04 -29.13 1.40
CA GLY A 155 -16.04 -29.72 2.75
C GLY A 155 -14.65 -29.87 3.35
N SER A 156 -13.60 -30.03 2.54
CA SER A 156 -12.20 -30.10 3.00
C SER A 156 -11.59 -28.73 3.33
N ILE A 157 -12.23 -27.63 2.96
CA ILE A 157 -11.77 -26.26 3.22
C ILE A 157 -12.30 -25.79 4.58
N VAL A 158 -13.48 -26.26 4.97
CA VAL A 158 -14.13 -25.90 6.24
C VAL A 158 -13.31 -26.42 7.43
N GLY A 159 -12.91 -25.53 8.34
CA GLY A 159 -12.06 -25.83 9.50
C GLY A 159 -10.57 -25.64 9.29
N ILE A 160 -10.11 -25.38 8.05
CA ILE A 160 -8.71 -25.06 7.72
C ILE A 160 -8.60 -23.86 6.76
N GLU A 161 -9.60 -22.98 6.74
CA GLU A 161 -9.75 -21.89 5.77
C GLU A 161 -8.49 -21.02 5.64
N PRO A 162 -7.77 -20.65 6.73
CA PRO A 162 -6.54 -19.86 6.61
C PRO A 162 -5.42 -20.57 5.84
N LEU A 163 -5.27 -21.88 6.03
CA LEU A 163 -4.26 -22.69 5.34
C LEU A 163 -4.64 -22.92 3.88
N ALA A 164 -5.91 -23.25 3.61
CA ALA A 164 -6.42 -23.43 2.26
C ALA A 164 -6.31 -22.13 1.44
N SER A 165 -6.67 -20.98 2.03
CA SER A 165 -6.52 -19.66 1.41
C SER A 165 -5.06 -19.33 1.07
N SER A 166 -4.13 -19.67 1.98
CA SER A 166 -2.70 -19.48 1.73
C SER A 166 -2.23 -20.33 0.55
N GLY A 167 -2.63 -21.60 0.47
CA GLY A 167 -2.30 -22.49 -0.64
C GLY A 167 -2.84 -21.98 -1.99
N ILE A 168 -4.10 -21.54 -2.02
CA ILE A 168 -4.73 -20.92 -3.20
C ILE A 168 -3.97 -19.66 -3.61
N THR A 169 -3.59 -18.82 -2.65
CA THR A 169 -2.84 -17.58 -2.91
C THR A 169 -1.46 -17.86 -3.49
N ILE A 170 -0.73 -18.83 -2.94
CA ILE A 170 0.59 -19.24 -3.44
C ILE A 170 0.47 -19.75 -4.89
N ASN A 171 -0.54 -20.58 -5.18
CA ASN A 171 -0.78 -21.06 -6.54
C ASN A 171 -1.08 -19.91 -7.50
N ASN A 172 -2.00 -19.02 -7.15
CA ASN A 172 -2.35 -17.85 -7.98
C ASN A 172 -1.14 -16.95 -8.25
N LEU A 173 -0.28 -16.74 -7.24
CA LEU A 173 0.97 -15.99 -7.42
C LEU A 173 1.93 -16.70 -8.38
N ALA A 174 2.11 -18.02 -8.24
CA ALA A 174 2.98 -18.79 -9.10
C ALA A 174 2.53 -18.73 -10.58
N VAL A 175 1.23 -18.92 -10.83
CA VAL A 175 0.65 -18.79 -12.19
C VAL A 175 0.83 -17.37 -12.73
N SER A 176 0.62 -16.34 -11.91
CA SER A 176 0.80 -14.95 -12.32
C SER A 176 2.26 -14.65 -12.70
N PHE A 177 3.24 -15.12 -11.92
CA PHE A 177 4.65 -15.00 -12.27
C PHE A 177 5.00 -15.76 -13.56
N GLY A 178 4.43 -16.96 -13.75
CA GLY A 178 4.58 -17.73 -14.97
C GLY A 178 4.05 -16.99 -16.20
N ALA A 179 2.86 -16.40 -16.10
CA ALA A 179 2.26 -15.61 -17.18
C ALA A 179 3.09 -14.36 -17.52
N VAL A 180 3.63 -13.67 -16.52
CA VAL A 180 4.53 -12.52 -16.74
C VAL A 180 5.83 -12.96 -17.42
N ALA A 181 6.46 -14.03 -16.94
CA ALA A 181 7.68 -14.57 -17.54
C ALA A 181 7.44 -15.05 -19.00
N GLY A 182 6.29 -15.69 -19.24
CA GLY A 182 5.81 -16.02 -20.59
C GLY A 182 5.64 -14.79 -21.47
N GLY A 183 4.98 -13.75 -20.96
CA GLY A 183 4.84 -12.48 -21.68
C GLY A 183 6.18 -11.83 -22.05
N ILE A 184 7.15 -11.83 -21.13
CA ILE A 184 8.51 -11.32 -21.37
C ILE A 184 9.21 -12.10 -22.49
N THR A 185 9.00 -13.42 -22.55
CA THR A 185 9.54 -14.30 -23.59
C THR A 185 8.66 -14.34 -24.85
N ALA A 186 7.75 -13.38 -25.03
CA ALA A 186 6.80 -13.31 -26.14
C ALA A 186 5.92 -14.57 -26.31
N GLY A 187 5.66 -15.29 -25.22
CA GLY A 187 4.82 -16.48 -25.18
C GLY A 187 5.57 -17.80 -25.33
N ILE A 188 6.91 -17.84 -25.34
CA ILE A 188 7.66 -19.11 -25.49
C ILE A 188 7.42 -20.05 -24.30
N TYR A 189 7.13 -19.50 -23.12
CA TYR A 189 6.94 -20.26 -21.89
C TYR A 189 5.47 -20.62 -21.57
N THR A 190 4.50 -20.15 -22.35
CA THR A 190 3.05 -20.25 -22.08
C THR A 190 2.28 -20.71 -23.30
#